data_AF-A0A098LIK5-F1
#
_entry.id   AF-A0A098LIK5-F1
#
_cell.length_a   1.000
_cell.length_b   1.000
_cell.length_c   1.000
_cell.angle_alpha   90.00
_cell.angle_beta   90.00
_cell.angle_gamma   90.00
#
_symmetry.space_group_name_H-M   'P 1'
#
loop_
_entity.id
_entity.type
_entity.pdbx_description
1 polymer ?
#
loop_
_entity_poly.entity_id
_entity_poly.type
_entity_poly.pdbx_seq_one_letter_code
_entity_poly.pdbx_strand_id
1 'polypeptide(L)'
;MYSLYFTLFCIIHLWIISALLLVNKRNRSSNGLLAAFFLLFSVIHLQHLALQTGFLDEYPYIDPVSGILLCAAFPVFYFYVLSLTGSFRWKNHRNIKHLIMVVPAILNLLYLMLFKSKEEISAYYYEEENRFTVTNALLLGGMVLLLLLYVLKSLQAIKSYSKRLEENFSSTEQIRLDWLNHLILFLLFLALFLGPLLIVIGLPEWNRIGMGIYTSSIYLSLMLKTLNQPLVHMEEVQRKSGFKLDEEKKTGYQIRLLKCMEELKPYLNPELSLKQLSELTGISVNDLSGLINEKYNYSFFDFVNSFRVKEFKQLISDPQKTHLKLEALGEESGFGSKTAFNRSFKKLTGKTPTEFRNSHHPVN
;
A
#
# COMPACT_ATOMS: atom_id res chain seq x y z
N MET A 1 18.09 33.09 -5.09
CA MET A 1 19.22 32.32 -4.53
C MET A 1 18.76 31.16 -3.63
N TYR A 2 17.94 31.40 -2.59
CA TYR A 2 17.44 30.33 -1.70
C TYR A 2 16.62 29.22 -2.40
N SER A 3 15.80 29.57 -3.41
CA SER A 3 14.99 28.59 -4.19
C SER A 3 15.87 27.61 -5.00
N LEU A 4 17.02 28.09 -5.49
CA LEU A 4 17.95 27.29 -6.31
C LEU A 4 18.64 26.22 -5.46
N TYR A 5 19.25 26.62 -4.33
CA TYR A 5 19.89 25.70 -3.39
C TYR A 5 18.92 24.65 -2.86
N PHE A 6 17.67 25.04 -2.68
CA PHE A 6 16.63 24.14 -2.24
C PHE A 6 16.25 23.09 -3.28
N THR A 7 16.06 23.51 -4.54
CA THR A 7 15.77 22.58 -5.63
C THR A 7 16.90 21.57 -5.79
N LEU A 8 18.14 22.04 -5.68
CA LEU A 8 19.33 21.18 -5.67
C LEU A 8 19.32 20.19 -4.49
N PHE A 9 18.96 20.66 -3.29
CA PHE A 9 18.81 19.80 -2.12
C PHE A 9 17.77 18.68 -2.35
N CYS A 10 16.60 19.01 -2.90
CA CYS A 10 15.57 18.00 -3.23
C CYS A 10 16.07 16.95 -4.23
N ILE A 11 16.79 17.37 -5.27
CA ILE A 11 17.37 16.45 -6.27
C ILE A 11 18.37 15.50 -5.62
N ILE A 12 19.34 16.04 -4.86
CA ILE A 12 20.36 15.25 -4.15
C ILE A 12 19.69 14.27 -3.19
N HIS A 13 18.67 14.72 -2.45
CA HIS A 13 17.94 13.88 -1.51
C HIS A 13 17.23 12.71 -2.21
N LEU A 14 16.54 12.97 -3.33
CA LEU A 14 15.89 11.92 -4.13
C LEU A 14 16.89 10.92 -4.71
N TRP A 15 18.07 11.38 -5.12
CA TRP A 15 19.14 10.50 -5.59
C TRP A 15 19.71 9.62 -4.49
N ILE A 16 19.96 10.19 -3.29
CA ILE A 16 20.41 9.42 -2.13
C ILE A 16 19.38 8.35 -1.76
N ILE A 17 18.09 8.70 -1.67
CA ILE A 17 17.03 7.74 -1.35
C ILE A 17 16.97 6.63 -2.42
N SER A 18 17.02 7.02 -3.70
CA SER A 18 16.99 6.06 -4.81
C SER A 18 18.19 5.11 -4.76
N ALA A 19 19.38 5.61 -4.49
CA ALA A 19 20.60 4.81 -4.34
C ALA A 19 20.47 3.82 -3.16
N LEU A 20 19.99 4.27 -1.99
CA LEU A 20 19.80 3.42 -0.82
C LEU A 20 18.78 2.30 -1.08
N LEU A 21 17.69 2.60 -1.78
CA LEU A 21 16.71 1.60 -2.20
C LEU A 21 17.32 0.57 -3.15
N LEU A 22 18.12 1.01 -4.13
CA LEU A 22 18.75 0.12 -5.11
C LEU A 22 19.83 -0.78 -4.50
N VAL A 23 20.55 -0.29 -3.49
CA VAL A 23 21.54 -1.08 -2.74
C VAL A 23 20.89 -2.11 -1.82
N ASN A 24 19.69 -1.82 -1.29
CA ASN A 24 18.97 -2.76 -0.43
C ASN A 24 18.47 -3.98 -1.23
N LYS A 25 19.08 -5.13 -0.98
CA LYS A 25 18.74 -6.42 -1.60
C LYS A 25 17.41 -7.00 -1.13
N ARG A 26 16.90 -6.59 0.04
CA ARG A 26 15.56 -6.98 0.54
C ARG A 26 14.49 -6.31 -0.33
N ASN A 27 13.51 -7.06 -0.82
CA ASN A 27 12.46 -6.51 -1.70
C ASN A 27 13.01 -5.81 -2.96
N ARG A 28 14.09 -6.34 -3.56
CA ARG A 28 14.80 -5.70 -4.70
C ARG A 28 13.88 -5.18 -5.81
N SER A 29 12.85 -5.93 -6.19
CA SER A 29 11.90 -5.48 -7.22
C SER A 29 11.07 -4.28 -6.78
N SER A 30 10.55 -4.29 -5.55
CA SER A 30 9.76 -3.19 -5.00
C SER A 30 10.62 -1.95 -4.79
N ASN A 31 11.82 -2.13 -4.23
CA ASN A 31 12.76 -1.02 -4.05
C ASN A 31 13.17 -0.40 -5.38
N GLY A 32 13.40 -1.22 -6.42
CA GLY A 32 13.71 -0.73 -7.76
C GLY A 32 12.58 0.11 -8.35
N LEU A 33 11.33 -0.29 -8.17
CA LEU A 33 10.15 0.47 -8.64
C LEU A 33 9.96 1.77 -7.86
N LEU A 34 10.18 1.76 -6.54
CA LEU A 34 10.11 2.97 -5.72
C LEU A 34 11.27 3.94 -6.02
N ALA A 35 12.47 3.42 -6.25
CA ALA A 35 13.60 4.20 -6.72
C ALA A 35 13.30 4.83 -8.09
N ALA A 36 12.74 4.06 -9.03
CA ALA A 36 12.32 4.61 -10.32
C ALA A 36 11.28 5.74 -10.15
N PHE A 37 10.31 5.57 -9.25
CA PHE A 37 9.35 6.64 -8.92
C PHE A 37 10.06 7.91 -8.42
N PHE A 38 10.99 7.80 -7.48
CA PHE A 38 11.75 8.95 -6.98
C PHE A 38 12.68 9.58 -8.02
N LEU A 39 13.30 8.77 -8.88
CA LEU A 39 14.11 9.27 -9.98
C LEU A 39 13.28 10.07 -11.00
N LEU A 40 12.05 9.65 -11.31
CA LEU A 40 11.13 10.43 -12.16
C LEU A 40 10.87 11.82 -11.57
N PHE A 41 10.57 11.90 -10.26
CA PHE A 41 10.41 13.19 -9.58
C PHE A 41 11.71 14.00 -9.54
N SER A 42 12.88 13.36 -9.42
CA SER A 42 14.17 14.06 -9.44
C SER A 42 14.41 14.77 -10.77
N VAL A 43 13.99 14.17 -11.88
CA VAL A 43 14.10 14.78 -13.22
C VAL A 43 13.12 15.95 -13.36
N ILE A 44 11.91 15.85 -12.80
CA ILE A 44 10.97 16.98 -12.74
C ILE A 44 11.58 18.16 -11.96
N HIS A 45 12.25 17.89 -10.83
CA HIS A 45 12.97 18.93 -10.09
C HIS A 45 14.18 19.49 -10.85
N LEU A 46 14.91 18.65 -11.59
CA LEU A 46 16.01 19.10 -12.45
C LEU A 46 15.51 20.04 -13.56
N GLN A 47 14.34 19.76 -14.13
CA GLN A 47 13.71 20.65 -15.09
C GLN A 47 13.26 21.97 -14.44
N HIS A 48 12.73 21.94 -13.22
CA HIS A 48 12.45 23.17 -12.48
C HIS A 48 13.72 23.99 -12.21
N LEU A 49 14.84 23.33 -11.91
CA LEU A 49 16.14 24.00 -11.79
C LEU A 49 16.55 24.64 -13.12
N ALA A 50 16.39 23.92 -14.23
CA ALA A 50 16.69 24.43 -15.56
C ALA A 50 15.88 25.70 -15.88
N LEU A 51 14.59 25.73 -15.52
CA LEU A 51 13.74 26.92 -15.64
C LEU A 51 14.31 28.10 -14.84
N GLN A 52 14.67 27.89 -13.57
CA GLN A 52 15.20 28.95 -12.70
C GLN A 52 16.53 29.54 -13.20
N THR A 53 17.31 28.77 -13.96
CA THR A 53 18.58 29.21 -14.55
C THR A 53 18.45 29.88 -15.92
N GLY A 54 17.24 29.96 -16.49
CA GLY A 54 17.01 30.45 -17.85
C GLY A 54 17.37 29.45 -18.95
N PHE A 55 17.79 28.23 -18.61
CA PHE A 55 18.15 27.20 -19.60
C PHE A 55 16.97 26.82 -20.49
N LEU A 56 15.75 26.80 -19.94
CA LEU A 56 14.55 26.48 -20.74
C LEU A 56 14.09 27.64 -21.65
N ASP A 57 14.60 28.86 -21.46
CA ASP A 57 14.40 29.95 -22.44
C ASP A 57 15.18 29.64 -23.73
N GLU A 58 16.32 28.95 -23.60
CA GLU A 58 17.11 28.50 -24.74
C GLU A 58 16.54 27.22 -25.38
N TYR A 59 16.03 26.30 -24.55
CA TYR A 59 15.55 24.97 -24.96
C TYR A 59 14.12 24.65 -24.46
N PRO A 60 13.07 25.38 -24.91
CA PRO A 60 11.71 25.25 -24.38
C PRO A 60 11.04 23.91 -24.71
N TYR A 61 11.52 23.18 -25.73
CA TYR A 61 11.05 21.83 -26.09
C TYR A 61 11.25 20.78 -24.99
N ILE A 62 12.10 21.08 -23.99
CA ILE A 62 12.34 20.20 -22.84
C ILE A 62 11.20 20.32 -21.82
N ASP A 63 10.49 21.45 -21.77
CA ASP A 63 9.50 21.68 -20.73
C ASP A 63 8.31 20.67 -20.72
N PRO A 64 7.76 20.26 -21.88
CA PRO A 64 6.70 19.25 -21.93
C PRO A 64 7.12 17.87 -21.38
N VAL A 65 8.42 17.57 -21.25
CA VAL A 65 8.92 16.28 -20.76
C VAL A 65 8.46 16.01 -19.33
N SER A 66 8.35 17.03 -18.47
CA SER A 66 7.83 16.89 -17.10
C SER A 66 6.44 16.25 -17.06
N GLY A 67 5.57 16.60 -18.01
CA GLY A 67 4.23 16.03 -18.14
C GLY A 67 4.26 14.54 -18.48
N ILE A 68 5.19 14.10 -19.33
CA ILE A 68 5.40 12.68 -19.65
C ILE A 68 5.87 11.92 -18.40
N LEU A 69 6.86 12.48 -17.68
CA LEU A 69 7.41 11.88 -16.48
C LEU A 69 6.37 11.77 -15.36
N LEU A 70 5.51 12.79 -15.21
CA LEU A 70 4.42 12.77 -14.26
C LEU A 70 3.36 11.71 -14.62
N CYS A 71 2.96 11.62 -15.89
CA CYS A 71 2.09 10.56 -16.38
C CYS A 71 2.69 9.16 -16.19
N ALA A 72 4.01 9.01 -16.29
CA ALA A 72 4.72 7.76 -16.03
C ALA A 72 4.81 7.43 -14.52
N ALA A 73 4.86 8.44 -13.65
CA ALA A 73 4.98 8.25 -12.21
C ALA A 73 3.76 7.50 -11.63
N PHE A 74 2.54 7.75 -12.13
CA PHE A 74 1.32 7.07 -11.66
C PHE A 74 1.33 5.55 -11.87
N PRO A 75 1.57 4.99 -13.08
CA PRO A 75 1.70 3.55 -13.28
C PRO A 75 2.91 2.95 -12.56
N VAL A 76 4.04 3.67 -12.49
CA VAL A 76 5.22 3.17 -11.75
C VAL A 76 4.92 2.99 -10.27
N PHE A 77 4.22 3.95 -9.66
CA PHE A 77 3.76 3.82 -8.27
C PHE A 77 2.77 2.66 -8.11
N TYR A 78 1.84 2.49 -9.04
CA TYR A 78 0.94 1.34 -9.03
C TYR A 78 1.69 0.00 -9.15
N PHE A 79 2.71 -0.10 -9.99
CA PHE A 79 3.56 -1.29 -10.06
C PHE A 79 4.29 -1.55 -8.75
N TYR A 80 4.76 -0.50 -8.09
CA TYR A 80 5.29 -0.61 -6.75
C TYR A 80 4.27 -1.22 -5.77
N VAL A 81 3.00 -0.76 -5.77
CA VAL A 81 1.92 -1.39 -4.97
C VAL A 81 1.69 -2.85 -5.37
N LEU A 82 1.67 -3.17 -6.67
CA LEU A 82 1.55 -4.55 -7.14
C LEU A 82 2.70 -5.43 -6.68
N SER A 83 3.92 -4.87 -6.57
CA SER A 83 5.10 -5.61 -6.14
C SER A 83 5.02 -5.97 -4.65
N LEU A 84 4.53 -5.06 -3.81
CA LEU A 84 4.30 -5.30 -2.38
C LEU A 84 3.14 -6.27 -2.14
N THR A 85 2.12 -6.22 -2.98
CA THR A 85 0.96 -7.13 -2.90
C THR A 85 1.18 -8.47 -3.62
N GLY A 86 2.40 -8.71 -4.13
CA GLY A 86 2.84 -9.93 -4.85
C GLY A 86 2.07 -10.24 -6.14
N SER A 87 1.38 -9.24 -6.71
CA SER A 87 0.60 -9.37 -7.95
C SER A 87 1.38 -8.88 -9.17
N PHE A 88 2.56 -8.28 -8.97
CA PHE A 88 3.40 -7.78 -10.05
C PHE A 88 4.21 -8.89 -10.73
N ARG A 89 4.18 -8.89 -12.08
CA ARG A 89 5.03 -9.74 -12.92
C ARG A 89 5.43 -8.95 -14.16
N TRP A 90 6.73 -8.75 -14.38
CA TRP A 90 7.25 -8.00 -15.54
C TRP A 90 6.79 -8.60 -16.89
N LYS A 91 6.78 -9.93 -17.00
CA LYS A 91 6.37 -10.66 -18.23
C LYS A 91 4.84 -10.73 -18.44
N ASN A 92 4.05 -10.10 -17.58
CA ASN A 92 2.61 -10.06 -17.75
C ASN A 92 2.22 -8.95 -18.73
N HIS A 93 1.74 -9.33 -19.91
CA HIS A 93 1.27 -8.42 -20.95
C HIS A 93 0.21 -7.42 -20.46
N ARG A 94 -0.54 -7.74 -19.40
CA ARG A 94 -1.49 -6.81 -18.77
C ARG A 94 -0.81 -5.63 -18.09
N ASN A 95 0.40 -5.83 -17.56
CA ASN A 95 1.17 -4.77 -16.90
C ASN A 95 1.78 -3.81 -17.93
N ILE A 96 2.29 -4.32 -19.06
CA ILE A 96 2.88 -3.50 -20.13
C ILE A 96 1.84 -2.51 -20.72
N LYS A 97 0.56 -2.90 -20.81
CA LYS A 97 -0.51 -2.02 -21.29
C LYS A 97 -0.65 -0.73 -20.50
N HIS A 98 -0.19 -0.67 -19.25
CA HIS A 98 -0.23 0.56 -18.47
C HIS A 98 0.74 1.64 -18.98
N LEU A 99 1.77 1.26 -19.73
CA LEU A 99 2.67 2.20 -20.40
C LEU A 99 1.99 2.94 -21.56
N ILE A 100 0.86 2.45 -22.09
CA ILE A 100 0.11 3.19 -23.11
C ILE A 100 -0.38 4.56 -22.61
N MET A 101 -0.44 4.75 -21.28
CA MET A 101 -0.90 5.99 -20.67
C MET A 101 0.09 7.15 -20.85
N VAL A 102 1.35 6.89 -21.20
CA VAL A 102 2.30 7.95 -21.55
C VAL A 102 2.19 8.39 -23.01
N VAL A 103 1.52 7.60 -23.86
CA VAL A 103 1.43 7.86 -25.31
C VAL A 103 0.82 9.23 -25.61
N PRO A 104 -0.29 9.67 -25.00
CA PRO A 104 -0.84 11.00 -25.26
C PRO A 104 0.15 12.14 -24.97
N ALA A 105 0.93 12.03 -23.89
CA ALA A 105 1.93 13.02 -23.52
C ALA A 105 3.13 13.02 -24.50
N ILE A 106 3.54 11.84 -24.98
CA ILE A 106 4.56 11.70 -26.02
C ILE A 106 4.08 12.30 -27.35
N LEU A 107 2.84 12.02 -27.75
CA LEU A 107 2.25 12.59 -28.96
C LEU A 107 2.13 14.11 -28.87
N ASN A 108 1.79 14.65 -27.70
CA ASN A 108 1.80 16.10 -27.47
C ASN A 108 3.21 16.69 -27.63
N LEU A 109 4.23 16.08 -27.04
CA LEU A 109 5.63 16.51 -27.23
C LEU A 109 6.04 16.46 -28.71
N LEU A 110 5.71 15.38 -29.42
CA LEU A 110 5.98 15.26 -30.87
C LEU A 110 5.27 16.35 -31.67
N TYR A 111 4.00 16.65 -31.34
CA TYR A 111 3.26 17.74 -31.97
C TYR A 111 3.94 19.09 -31.77
N LEU A 112 4.35 19.41 -30.53
CA LEU A 112 5.06 20.65 -30.23
C LEU A 112 6.39 20.74 -31.00
N MET A 113 7.18 19.66 -31.03
CA MET A 113 8.47 19.66 -31.74
C MET A 113 8.34 19.78 -33.27
N LEU A 114 7.28 19.22 -33.87
CA LEU A 114 7.12 19.19 -35.33
C LEU A 114 6.39 20.42 -35.87
N PHE A 115 5.49 21.03 -35.09
CA PHE A 115 4.55 22.03 -35.59
C PHE A 115 4.63 23.39 -34.88
N LYS A 116 5.49 23.54 -33.86
CA LYS A 116 5.63 24.81 -33.12
C LYS A 116 7.05 25.35 -33.11
N SER A 117 7.17 26.66 -33.31
CA SER A 117 8.44 27.37 -33.15
C SER A 117 8.85 27.43 -31.68
N LYS A 118 10.12 27.75 -31.44
CA LYS A 118 10.66 27.93 -30.10
C LYS A 118 9.90 29.02 -29.34
N GLU A 119 9.61 30.12 -30.02
CA GLU A 119 8.90 31.29 -29.50
C GLU A 119 7.44 30.92 -29.17
N GLU A 120 6.76 30.16 -30.02
CA GLU A 120 5.39 29.70 -29.77
C GLU A 120 5.31 28.78 -28.53
N ILE A 121 6.29 27.89 -28.34
CA ILE A 121 6.33 27.00 -27.17
C ILE A 121 6.65 27.80 -25.91
N SER A 122 7.61 28.72 -25.99
CA SER A 122 7.94 29.62 -24.88
C SER A 122 6.71 30.43 -24.45
N ALA A 123 5.97 31.00 -25.42
CA ALA A 123 4.72 31.71 -25.15
C ALA A 123 3.67 30.81 -24.50
N TYR A 124 3.53 29.56 -24.99
CA TYR A 124 2.55 28.60 -24.46
C TYR A 124 2.80 28.21 -22.99
N TYR A 125 4.08 28.03 -22.59
CA TYR A 125 4.42 27.57 -21.23
C TYR A 125 4.68 28.71 -20.22
N TYR A 126 5.17 29.87 -20.68
CA TYR A 126 5.68 30.90 -19.78
C TYR A 126 4.85 32.18 -19.73
N GLU A 127 3.99 32.46 -20.72
CA GLU A 127 3.08 33.61 -20.66
C GLU A 127 1.85 33.32 -19.80
N GLU A 128 1.48 34.24 -18.92
CA GLU A 128 0.37 34.05 -17.97
C GLU A 128 -0.99 33.89 -18.66
N GLU A 129 -1.18 34.56 -19.81
CA GLU A 129 -2.42 34.51 -20.59
C GLU A 129 -2.72 33.10 -21.14
N ASN A 130 -1.67 32.29 -21.35
CA ASN A 130 -1.81 30.93 -21.88
C ASN A 130 -2.04 29.85 -20.80
N ARG A 131 -1.91 30.18 -19.50
CA ARG A 131 -2.04 29.19 -18.40
C ARG A 131 -3.40 28.51 -18.33
N PHE A 132 -4.47 29.13 -18.83
CA PHE A 132 -5.84 28.62 -18.75
C PHE A 132 -6.49 28.32 -20.11
N THR A 133 -5.70 28.07 -21.15
CA THR A 133 -6.25 27.62 -22.44
C THR A 133 -7.02 26.30 -22.28
N VAL A 134 -8.01 26.07 -23.16
CA VAL A 134 -8.79 24.82 -23.19
C VAL A 134 -7.87 23.60 -23.28
N THR A 135 -6.79 23.69 -24.05
CA THR A 135 -5.77 22.64 -24.17
C THR A 135 -5.10 22.32 -22.83
N ASN A 136 -4.67 23.34 -22.07
CA ASN A 136 -4.06 23.16 -20.75
C ASN A 136 -5.05 22.57 -19.74
N ALA A 137 -6.30 23.02 -19.76
CA ALA A 137 -7.36 22.47 -18.91
C ALA A 137 -7.63 20.98 -19.24
N LEU A 138 -7.66 20.60 -20.52
CA LEU A 138 -7.84 19.21 -20.94
C LEU A 138 -6.66 18.32 -20.54
N LEU A 139 -5.42 18.79 -20.70
CA LEU A 139 -4.22 18.05 -20.28
C LEU A 139 -4.20 17.84 -18.76
N LEU A 140 -4.46 18.89 -17.98
CA LEU A 140 -4.54 18.82 -16.52
C LEU A 140 -5.68 17.89 -16.08
N GLY A 141 -6.86 18.02 -16.69
CA GLY A 141 -7.99 17.13 -16.44
C GLY A 141 -7.65 15.67 -16.73
N GLY A 142 -6.96 15.40 -17.85
CA GLY A 142 -6.45 14.07 -18.19
C GLY A 142 -5.48 13.52 -17.14
N MET A 143 -4.53 14.34 -16.66
CA MET A 143 -3.60 13.95 -15.60
C MET A 143 -4.31 13.64 -14.28
N VAL A 144 -5.30 14.46 -13.89
CA VAL A 144 -6.13 14.21 -12.69
C VAL A 144 -6.91 12.91 -12.82
N LEU A 145 -7.51 12.64 -13.99
CA LEU A 145 -8.21 11.38 -14.25
C LEU A 145 -7.27 10.17 -14.16
N LEU A 146 -6.05 10.28 -14.71
CA LEU A 146 -5.02 9.23 -14.59
C LEU A 146 -4.61 9.00 -13.14
N LEU A 147 -4.37 10.07 -12.37
CA LEU A 147 -4.08 9.99 -10.94
C LEU A 147 -5.18 9.23 -10.20
N LEU A 148 -6.44 9.64 -10.38
CA LEU A 148 -7.59 9.00 -9.73
C LEU A 148 -7.72 7.53 -10.12
N LEU A 149 -7.54 7.20 -11.40
CA LEU A 149 -7.57 5.83 -11.90
C LEU A 149 -6.52 4.94 -11.20
N TYR A 150 -5.28 5.41 -11.09
CA TYR A 150 -4.19 4.64 -10.47
C TYR A 150 -4.28 4.58 -8.95
N VAL A 151 -4.85 5.60 -8.30
CA VAL A 151 -5.23 5.54 -6.89
C VAL A 151 -6.26 4.44 -6.67
N LEU A 152 -7.35 4.41 -7.45
CA LEU A 152 -8.38 3.37 -7.34
C LEU A 152 -7.82 1.97 -7.57
N LYS A 153 -7.00 1.78 -8.62
CA LYS A 153 -6.33 0.49 -8.88
C LYS A 153 -5.41 0.06 -7.75
N SER A 154 -4.68 1.00 -7.14
CA SER A 154 -3.79 0.73 -6.01
C SER A 154 -4.58 0.30 -4.76
N LEU A 155 -5.66 1.02 -4.43
CA LEU A 155 -6.54 0.66 -3.31
C LEU A 155 -7.22 -0.71 -3.52
N GLN A 156 -7.63 -1.02 -4.75
CA GLN A 156 -8.16 -2.33 -5.10
C GLN A 156 -7.13 -3.45 -4.88
N ALA A 157 -5.87 -3.23 -5.33
CA ALA A 157 -4.80 -4.20 -5.14
C ALA A 157 -4.51 -4.46 -3.65
N ILE A 158 -4.49 -3.40 -2.83
CA ILE A 158 -4.29 -3.50 -1.37
C ILE A 158 -5.47 -4.25 -0.73
N LYS A 159 -6.71 -3.92 -1.08
CA LYS A 159 -7.89 -4.62 -0.56
C LYS A 159 -7.88 -6.10 -0.92
N SER A 160 -7.54 -6.45 -2.16
CA SER A 160 -7.39 -7.84 -2.58
C SER A 160 -6.27 -8.57 -1.82
N TYR A 161 -5.16 -7.88 -1.52
CA TYR A 161 -4.09 -8.42 -0.70
C TYR A 161 -4.52 -8.67 0.74
N SER A 162 -5.18 -7.70 1.39
CA SER A 162 -5.69 -7.87 2.76
C SER A 162 -6.64 -9.06 2.87
N LYS A 163 -7.51 -9.27 1.88
CA LYS A 163 -8.38 -10.46 1.83
C LYS A 163 -7.58 -11.77 1.78
N ARG A 164 -6.55 -11.83 0.92
CA ARG A 164 -5.67 -13.02 0.84
C ARG A 164 -4.90 -13.27 2.13
N LEU A 165 -4.51 -12.23 2.87
CA LEU A 165 -3.87 -12.39 4.16
C LEU A 165 -4.80 -13.06 5.18
N GLU A 166 -6.05 -12.58 5.29
CA GLU A 166 -7.04 -13.16 6.21
C GLU A 166 -7.42 -14.60 5.84
N GLU A 167 -7.27 -14.98 4.57
CA GLU A 167 -7.49 -16.34 4.09
C GLU A 167 -6.34 -17.31 4.44
N ASN A 168 -5.14 -16.82 4.79
CA ASN A 168 -3.94 -17.66 4.98
C ASN A 168 -3.27 -17.52 6.35
N PHE A 169 -3.49 -16.43 7.09
CA PHE A 169 -2.80 -16.15 8.35
C PHE A 169 -3.78 -15.81 9.48
N SER A 170 -3.47 -16.26 10.70
CA SER A 170 -4.28 -16.02 11.90
C SER A 170 -4.00 -14.68 12.57
N SER A 171 -2.83 -14.10 12.32
CA SER A 171 -2.46 -12.73 12.69
C SER A 171 -1.87 -12.03 11.47
N THR A 172 -2.37 -10.84 11.16
CA THR A 172 -2.04 -10.15 9.89
C THR A 172 -1.42 -8.78 10.12
N GLU A 173 -1.40 -8.27 11.34
CA GLU A 173 -1.03 -6.90 11.70
C GLU A 173 0.37 -6.49 11.24
N GLN A 174 1.34 -7.38 11.36
CA GLN A 174 2.73 -7.11 11.00
C GLN A 174 2.96 -7.08 9.48
N ILE A 175 2.05 -7.69 8.71
CA ILE A 175 2.18 -7.91 7.26
C ILE A 175 1.12 -7.16 6.44
N ARG A 176 0.14 -6.52 7.09
CA ARG A 176 -0.86 -5.65 6.44
C ARG A 176 -0.20 -4.37 5.93
N LEU A 177 -0.69 -3.91 4.78
CA LEU A 177 -0.22 -2.68 4.13
C LEU A 177 -1.11 -1.47 4.46
N ASP A 178 -1.63 -1.39 5.69
CA ASP A 178 -2.54 -0.32 6.11
C ASP A 178 -1.89 1.08 5.99
N TRP A 179 -0.58 1.16 6.24
CA TRP A 179 0.21 2.38 6.07
C TRP A 179 0.19 2.90 4.62
N LEU A 180 0.06 2.00 3.64
CA LEU A 180 0.08 2.34 2.22
C LEU A 180 -1.24 3.02 1.81
N ASN A 181 -2.36 2.65 2.42
CA ASN A 181 -3.64 3.35 2.22
C ASN A 181 -3.55 4.80 2.71
N HIS A 182 -3.02 5.01 3.91
CA HIS A 182 -2.84 6.36 4.48
C HIS A 182 -1.92 7.21 3.59
N LEU A 183 -0.82 6.62 3.10
CA LEU A 183 0.06 7.28 2.17
C LEU A 183 -0.67 7.68 0.88
N ILE A 184 -1.41 6.77 0.26
CA ILE A 184 -2.11 7.04 -1.00
C ILE A 184 -3.10 8.20 -0.83
N LEU A 185 -3.90 8.18 0.23
CA LEU A 185 -4.86 9.24 0.53
C LEU A 185 -4.17 10.59 0.79
N PHE A 186 -3.03 10.55 1.45
CA PHE A 186 -2.23 11.72 1.72
C PHE A 186 -1.56 12.29 0.44
N LEU A 187 -1.02 11.45 -0.43
CA LEU A 187 -0.51 11.86 -1.75
C LEU A 187 -1.63 12.43 -2.64
N LEU A 188 -2.83 11.85 -2.56
CA LEU A 188 -4.01 12.37 -3.24
C LEU A 188 -4.42 13.74 -2.72
N PHE A 189 -4.43 13.92 -1.39
CA PHE A 189 -4.70 15.21 -0.76
C PHE A 189 -3.71 16.28 -1.24
N LEU A 190 -2.43 15.92 -1.35
CA LEU A 190 -1.41 16.85 -1.85
C LEU A 190 -1.64 17.28 -3.28
N ALA A 191 -1.91 16.31 -4.15
CA ALA A 191 -2.08 16.56 -5.56
C ALA A 191 -3.35 17.39 -5.84
N LEU A 192 -4.46 17.16 -5.11
CA LEU A 192 -5.75 17.79 -5.40
C LEU A 192 -6.06 19.04 -4.59
N PHE A 193 -5.49 19.19 -3.39
CA PHE A 193 -5.84 20.30 -2.50
C PHE A 193 -4.64 21.21 -2.24
N LEU A 194 -3.52 20.68 -1.76
CA LEU A 194 -2.40 21.53 -1.35
C LEU A 194 -1.78 22.27 -2.55
N GLY A 195 -1.52 21.55 -3.65
CA GLY A 195 -0.96 22.15 -4.87
C GLY A 195 -1.77 23.34 -5.39
N PRO A 196 -3.05 23.14 -5.75
CA PRO A 196 -3.91 24.23 -6.24
C PRO A 196 -4.11 25.35 -5.22
N LEU A 197 -4.25 25.03 -3.94
CA LEU A 197 -4.42 26.04 -2.88
C LEU A 197 -3.22 27.00 -2.82
N LEU A 198 -1.99 26.51 -2.92
CA LEU A 198 -0.81 27.37 -2.88
C LEU A 198 -0.72 28.30 -4.11
N ILE A 199 -1.23 27.85 -5.26
CA ILE A 199 -1.33 28.69 -6.47
C ILE A 199 -2.35 29.82 -6.24
N VAL A 200 -3.53 29.48 -5.71
CA VAL A 200 -4.61 30.46 -5.46
C VAL A 200 -4.22 31.51 -4.42
N ILE A 201 -3.49 31.12 -3.37
CA ILE A 201 -3.04 32.05 -2.32
C ILE A 201 -1.91 32.97 -2.83
N GLY A 202 -1.35 32.71 -4.02
CA GLY A 202 -0.31 33.56 -4.62
C GLY A 202 0.98 33.56 -3.82
N LEU A 203 1.27 32.48 -3.10
CA LEU A 203 2.42 32.41 -2.21
C LEU A 203 3.72 32.49 -3.02
N PRO A 204 4.67 33.37 -2.63
CA PRO A 204 5.91 33.57 -3.38
C PRO A 204 6.81 32.31 -3.39
N GLU A 205 7.75 32.25 -4.35
CA GLU A 205 8.64 31.11 -4.64
C GLU A 205 9.27 30.42 -3.38
N TRP A 206 9.50 31.16 -2.30
CA TRP A 206 10.05 30.63 -1.04
C TRP A 206 9.06 29.79 -0.21
N ASN A 207 7.75 29.85 -0.47
CA ASN A 207 6.78 28.86 0.05
C ASN A 207 6.87 27.50 -0.66
N ARG A 208 7.60 27.41 -1.80
CA ARG A 208 8.00 26.14 -2.40
C ARG A 208 9.10 25.43 -1.59
N ILE A 209 9.84 26.17 -0.75
CA ILE A 209 10.81 25.62 0.23
C ILE A 209 10.08 24.82 1.31
N GLY A 210 8.90 25.29 1.76
CA GLY A 210 8.03 24.53 2.66
C GLY A 210 7.52 23.24 2.00
N MET A 211 7.13 23.30 0.71
CA MET A 211 6.69 22.15 -0.08
C MET A 211 7.76 21.07 -0.20
N GLY A 212 9.04 21.41 -0.43
CA GLY A 212 10.07 20.37 -0.55
C GLY A 212 10.56 19.81 0.78
N ILE A 213 10.47 20.55 1.91
CA ILE A 213 10.66 19.99 3.27
C ILE A 213 9.56 18.96 3.52
N TYR A 214 8.35 19.30 3.12
CA TYR A 214 7.19 18.43 3.23
C TYR A 214 7.32 17.19 2.32
N THR A 215 7.65 17.32 1.02
CA THR A 215 7.88 16.16 0.13
C THR A 215 9.08 15.32 0.55
N SER A 216 10.18 15.92 1.00
CA SER A 216 11.36 15.19 1.52
C SER A 216 11.03 14.44 2.81
N SER A 217 10.21 15.01 3.69
CA SER A 217 9.73 14.32 4.91
C SER A 217 8.85 13.12 4.57
N ILE A 218 8.05 13.22 3.50
CA ILE A 218 7.25 12.12 2.96
C ILE A 218 8.16 11.02 2.41
N TYR A 219 9.15 11.38 1.62
CA TYR A 219 10.12 10.44 1.06
C TYR A 219 10.94 9.73 2.13
N LEU A 220 11.33 10.44 3.20
CA LEU A 220 12.01 9.85 4.35
C LEU A 220 11.09 8.90 5.15
N SER A 221 9.84 9.29 5.39
CA SER A 221 8.86 8.43 6.08
C SER A 221 8.51 7.17 5.28
N LEU A 222 8.49 7.29 3.95
CA LEU A 222 8.36 6.19 3.01
C LEU A 222 9.55 5.24 3.11
N MET A 223 10.76 5.76 3.03
CA MET A 223 12.00 4.99 3.12
C MET A 223 12.08 4.16 4.42
N LEU A 224 11.80 4.76 5.58
CA LEU A 224 11.89 4.06 6.86
C LEU A 224 10.91 2.89 6.97
N LYS A 225 9.70 3.04 6.41
CA LYS A 225 8.70 1.97 6.41
C LYS A 225 8.99 0.88 5.40
N THR A 226 9.60 1.19 4.26
CA THR A 226 9.85 0.22 3.18
C THR A 226 11.07 -0.66 3.44
N LEU A 227 12.14 -0.08 3.99
CA LEU A 227 13.35 -0.84 4.36
C LEU A 227 13.07 -1.90 5.43
N ASN A 228 12.08 -1.67 6.28
CA ASN A 228 11.77 -2.51 7.44
C ASN A 228 10.65 -3.54 7.21
N GLN A 229 10.09 -3.68 6.01
CA GLN A 229 8.91 -4.56 5.83
C GLN A 229 9.23 -6.05 5.85
N PRO A 230 8.56 -6.85 6.71
CA PRO A 230 8.69 -8.30 6.72
C PRO A 230 8.38 -8.90 5.33
N LEU A 231 9.27 -9.79 4.88
CA LEU A 231 9.12 -10.51 3.62
C LEU A 231 8.11 -11.64 3.83
N VAL A 232 6.87 -11.47 3.39
CA VAL A 232 5.96 -12.62 3.26
C VAL A 232 6.36 -13.40 2.01
N HIS A 233 6.81 -14.65 2.16
CA HIS A 233 7.08 -15.52 1.02
C HIS A 233 5.75 -15.88 0.34
N MET A 234 5.48 -15.18 -0.77
CA MET A 234 4.20 -15.22 -1.50
C MET A 234 3.89 -16.56 -2.19
N GLU A 235 4.79 -17.55 -2.10
CA GLU A 235 4.50 -18.94 -2.49
C GLU A 235 3.41 -19.56 -1.61
N GLU A 236 3.24 -19.11 -0.36
CA GLU A 236 2.22 -19.63 0.56
C GLU A 236 0.80 -19.11 0.28
N VAL A 237 0.63 -18.11 -0.58
CA VAL A 237 -0.64 -17.38 -0.77
C VAL A 237 -1.37 -17.78 -2.08
N GLN A 238 -0.85 -18.76 -2.84
CA GLN A 238 -1.45 -19.16 -4.11
C GLN A 238 -2.58 -20.17 -3.95
N ARG A 239 -3.82 -19.70 -4.11
CA ARG A 239 -5.00 -20.55 -4.34
C ARG A 239 -4.91 -21.27 -5.68
N LYS A 240 -5.07 -22.59 -5.66
CA LYS A 240 -5.57 -23.34 -6.83
C LYS A 240 -6.96 -23.88 -6.53
N SER A 241 -7.84 -23.66 -7.51
CA SER A 241 -9.29 -23.84 -7.49
C SER A 241 -9.74 -25.29 -7.38
N GLY A 242 -10.82 -25.51 -6.63
CA GLY A 242 -11.68 -26.70 -6.76
C GLY A 242 -11.96 -27.41 -5.45
N PHE A 243 -12.64 -26.77 -4.50
CA PHE A 243 -13.22 -27.49 -3.37
C PHE A 243 -14.44 -28.29 -3.88
N LYS A 244 -14.21 -29.57 -4.21
CA LYS A 244 -15.24 -30.56 -4.49
C LYS A 244 -14.86 -31.84 -3.75
N LEU A 245 -15.11 -31.84 -2.44
CA LEU A 245 -15.06 -33.05 -1.64
C LEU A 245 -16.46 -33.67 -1.60
N ASP A 246 -16.52 -34.99 -1.54
CA ASP A 246 -17.74 -35.71 -1.12
C ASP A 246 -18.06 -35.39 0.36
N GLU A 247 -19.32 -35.52 0.77
CA GLU A 247 -19.74 -35.17 2.15
C GLU A 247 -19.09 -36.06 3.22
N GLU A 248 -18.73 -37.28 2.87
CA GLU A 248 -18.06 -38.22 3.78
C GLU A 248 -16.65 -37.74 4.13
N LYS A 249 -15.83 -37.37 3.14
CA LYS A 249 -14.50 -36.77 3.36
C LYS A 249 -14.60 -35.44 4.06
N LYS A 250 -15.59 -34.60 3.74
CA LYS A 250 -15.80 -33.33 4.46
C LYS A 250 -16.01 -33.57 5.95
N THR A 251 -16.83 -34.56 6.30
CA THR A 251 -17.11 -34.91 7.70
C THR A 251 -15.85 -35.43 8.39
N GLY A 252 -15.11 -36.33 7.74
CA GLY A 252 -13.83 -36.84 8.28
C GLY A 252 -12.78 -35.73 8.48
N TYR A 253 -12.68 -34.80 7.54
CA TYR A 253 -11.78 -33.64 7.64
C TYR A 253 -12.23 -32.66 8.72
N GLN A 254 -13.53 -32.44 8.89
CA GLN A 254 -14.06 -31.60 9.96
C GLN A 254 -13.72 -32.16 11.34
N ILE A 255 -13.89 -33.46 11.54
CA ILE A 255 -13.54 -34.14 12.80
C ILE A 255 -12.04 -33.99 13.07
N ARG A 256 -11.19 -34.28 12.08
CA ARG A 256 -9.72 -34.13 12.21
C ARG A 256 -9.31 -32.70 12.54
N LEU A 257 -9.90 -31.72 11.86
CA LEU A 257 -9.64 -30.30 12.10
C LEU A 257 -10.03 -29.90 13.52
N LEU A 258 -11.25 -30.20 13.96
CA LEU A 258 -11.72 -29.84 15.30
C LEU A 258 -10.90 -30.54 16.39
N LYS A 259 -10.60 -31.84 16.21
CA LYS A 259 -9.74 -32.59 17.13
C LYS A 259 -8.34 -31.96 17.25
N CYS A 260 -7.74 -31.59 16.13
CA CYS A 260 -6.45 -30.87 16.12
C CYS A 260 -6.56 -29.52 16.86
N MET A 261 -7.64 -28.77 16.67
CA MET A 261 -7.83 -27.49 17.34
C MET A 261 -8.01 -27.68 18.85
N GLU A 262 -8.74 -28.69 19.30
CA GLU A 262 -9.03 -28.93 20.72
C GLU A 262 -7.86 -29.54 21.49
N GLU A 263 -7.17 -30.53 20.90
CA GLU A 263 -6.11 -31.28 21.59
C GLU A 263 -4.75 -30.57 21.52
N LEU A 264 -4.35 -30.10 20.33
CA LEU A 264 -3.03 -29.48 20.13
C LEU A 264 -3.04 -27.97 20.37
N LYS A 265 -4.22 -27.35 20.40
CA LYS A 265 -4.42 -25.89 20.54
C LYS A 265 -3.45 -25.03 19.69
N PRO A 266 -3.28 -25.31 18.38
CA PRO A 266 -2.34 -24.58 17.54
C PRO A 266 -2.71 -23.09 17.41
N TYR A 267 -3.97 -22.72 17.70
CA TYR A 267 -4.43 -21.34 17.73
C TYR A 267 -3.73 -20.47 18.77
N LEU A 268 -3.07 -21.05 19.78
CA LEU A 268 -2.26 -20.30 20.75
C LEU A 268 -0.97 -19.75 20.13
N ASN A 269 -0.52 -20.29 19.00
CA ASN A 269 0.60 -19.72 18.27
C ASN A 269 0.12 -18.48 17.47
N PRO A 270 0.64 -17.26 17.74
CA PRO A 270 0.27 -16.05 17.00
C PRO A 270 0.68 -16.11 15.53
N GLU A 271 1.70 -16.90 15.18
CA GLU A 271 2.21 -17.03 13.81
C GLU A 271 1.50 -18.13 12.99
N LEU A 272 0.48 -18.78 13.55
CA LEU A 272 -0.22 -19.89 12.89
C LEU A 272 -0.70 -19.48 11.49
N SER A 273 -0.21 -20.20 10.48
CA SER A 273 -0.65 -20.09 9.09
C SER A 273 -1.51 -21.27 8.67
N LEU A 274 -2.28 -21.10 7.59
CA LEU A 274 -3.10 -22.16 7.01
C LEU A 274 -2.24 -23.34 6.54
N LYS A 275 -1.02 -23.07 6.07
CA LYS A 275 -0.04 -24.10 5.69
C LYS A 275 0.42 -24.92 6.88
N GLN A 276 0.77 -24.27 8.00
CA GLN A 276 1.12 -24.98 9.23
C GLN A 276 -0.05 -25.84 9.73
N LEU A 277 -1.29 -25.33 9.67
CA LEU A 277 -2.46 -26.12 10.06
C LEU A 277 -2.72 -27.29 9.09
N SER A 278 -2.43 -27.11 7.80
CA SER A 278 -2.48 -28.18 6.78
C SER A 278 -1.48 -29.29 7.11
N GLU A 279 -0.26 -28.93 7.51
CA GLU A 279 0.78 -29.89 7.93
C GLU A 279 0.36 -30.64 9.21
N LEU A 280 -0.16 -29.94 10.23
CA LEU A 280 -0.63 -30.54 11.48
C LEU A 280 -1.82 -31.49 11.28
N THR A 281 -2.77 -31.09 10.44
CA THR A 281 -3.98 -31.88 10.21
C THR A 281 -3.75 -32.98 9.19
N GLY A 282 -2.74 -32.88 8.32
CA GLY A 282 -2.54 -33.74 7.15
C GLY A 282 -3.62 -33.58 6.07
N ILE A 283 -4.31 -32.43 6.05
CA ILE A 283 -5.31 -32.05 5.05
C ILE A 283 -4.66 -31.04 4.11
N SER A 284 -4.89 -31.12 2.80
CA SER A 284 -4.31 -30.17 1.86
C SER A 284 -4.74 -28.72 2.16
N VAL A 285 -3.89 -27.73 1.92
CA VAL A 285 -4.19 -26.29 2.13
C VAL A 285 -5.50 -25.89 1.45
N ASN A 286 -5.74 -26.38 0.22
CA ASN A 286 -6.94 -26.07 -0.54
C ASN A 286 -8.19 -26.68 0.10
N ASP A 287 -8.13 -27.94 0.52
CA ASP A 287 -9.26 -28.61 1.17
C ASP A 287 -9.56 -27.98 2.52
N LEU A 288 -8.53 -27.62 3.28
CA LEU A 288 -8.69 -26.99 4.58
C LEU A 288 -9.32 -25.60 4.46
N SER A 289 -8.83 -24.78 3.51
CA SER A 289 -9.42 -23.48 3.20
C SER A 289 -10.88 -23.62 2.77
N GLY A 290 -11.16 -24.56 1.87
CA GLY A 290 -12.50 -24.80 1.35
C GLY A 290 -13.46 -25.28 2.43
N LEU A 291 -13.02 -26.20 3.29
CA LEU A 291 -13.80 -26.72 4.42
C LEU A 291 -14.15 -25.60 5.40
N ILE A 292 -13.18 -24.77 5.78
CA ILE A 292 -13.41 -23.66 6.71
C ILE A 292 -14.42 -22.66 6.12
N ASN A 293 -14.23 -22.27 4.86
CA ASN A 293 -15.13 -21.33 4.20
C ASN A 293 -16.55 -21.91 4.04
N GLU A 294 -16.69 -23.19 3.65
CA GLU A 294 -18.01 -23.78 3.39
C GLU A 294 -18.78 -24.10 4.67
N LYS A 295 -18.14 -24.73 5.67
CA LYS A 295 -18.84 -25.19 6.88
C LYS A 295 -19.04 -24.08 7.92
N TYR A 296 -18.13 -23.09 7.98
CA TYR A 296 -18.17 -22.03 9.01
C TYR A 296 -18.44 -20.64 8.44
N ASN A 297 -18.44 -20.47 7.11
CA ASN A 297 -18.53 -19.15 6.45
C ASN A 297 -17.48 -18.15 6.96
N TYR A 298 -16.30 -18.67 7.34
CA TYR A 298 -15.21 -17.91 7.94
C TYR A 298 -13.99 -17.88 7.02
N SER A 299 -13.23 -16.79 7.11
CA SER A 299 -11.82 -16.79 6.69
C SER A 299 -11.00 -17.65 7.66
N PHE A 300 -9.79 -18.08 7.26
CA PHE A 300 -8.89 -18.77 8.19
C PHE A 300 -8.60 -17.92 9.43
N PHE A 301 -8.38 -16.61 9.25
CA PHE A 301 -8.23 -15.63 10.33
C PHE A 301 -9.41 -15.67 11.30
N ASP A 302 -10.64 -15.61 10.79
CA ASP A 302 -11.85 -15.62 11.62
C ASP A 302 -12.02 -16.97 12.34
N PHE A 303 -11.73 -18.07 11.65
CA PHE A 303 -11.78 -19.40 12.21
C PHE A 303 -10.84 -19.54 13.40
N VAL A 304 -9.54 -19.24 13.25
CA VAL A 304 -8.58 -19.35 14.35
C VAL A 304 -8.94 -18.40 15.49
N ASN A 305 -9.31 -17.15 15.18
CA ASN A 305 -9.66 -16.18 16.22
C ASN A 305 -10.94 -16.53 16.97
N SER A 306 -11.86 -17.32 16.40
CA SER A 306 -13.00 -17.85 17.15
C SER A 306 -12.57 -18.75 18.31
N PHE A 307 -11.53 -19.57 18.11
CA PHE A 307 -10.92 -20.39 19.17
C PHE A 307 -10.16 -19.53 20.17
N ARG A 308 -9.37 -18.54 19.71
CA ARG A 308 -8.67 -17.61 20.61
C ARG A 308 -9.63 -16.83 21.52
N VAL A 309 -10.77 -16.37 20.99
CA VAL A 309 -11.81 -15.71 21.80
C VAL A 309 -12.44 -16.68 22.79
N LYS A 310 -12.64 -17.95 22.42
CA LYS A 310 -13.13 -18.98 23.34
C LYS A 310 -12.14 -19.23 24.48
N GLU A 311 -10.85 -19.35 24.18
CA GLU A 311 -9.79 -19.50 25.19
C GLU A 311 -9.76 -18.28 26.11
N PHE A 312 -9.78 -17.06 25.56
CA PHE A 312 -9.81 -15.83 26.36
C PHE A 312 -10.98 -15.80 27.35
N LYS A 313 -12.17 -16.21 26.92
CA LYS A 313 -13.36 -16.28 27.80
C LYS A 313 -13.17 -17.27 28.94
N GLN A 314 -12.43 -18.36 28.74
CA GLN A 314 -12.08 -19.30 29.80
C GLN A 314 -11.06 -18.67 30.74
N LEU A 315 -9.99 -18.07 30.21
CA LEU A 315 -8.93 -17.44 30.99
C LEU A 315 -9.41 -16.28 31.86
N ILE A 316 -10.32 -15.44 31.36
CA ILE A 316 -10.86 -14.31 32.13
C ILE A 316 -11.85 -14.74 33.23
N SER A 317 -12.43 -15.94 33.09
CA SER A 317 -13.32 -16.51 34.09
C SER A 317 -12.56 -17.27 35.18
N ASP A 318 -11.26 -17.51 35.01
CA ASP A 318 -10.41 -18.19 35.97
C ASP A 318 -10.09 -17.26 37.16
N PRO A 319 -10.53 -17.60 38.39
CA PRO A 319 -10.27 -16.80 39.58
C PRO A 319 -8.78 -16.54 39.83
N GLN A 320 -7.90 -17.46 39.43
CA GLN A 320 -6.46 -17.34 39.63
C GLN A 320 -5.80 -16.30 38.70
N LYS A 321 -6.46 -15.96 37.59
CA LYS A 321 -5.94 -15.06 36.55
C LYS A 321 -6.54 -13.64 36.59
N THR A 322 -7.39 -13.36 37.57
CA THR A 322 -8.07 -12.05 37.75
C THR A 322 -7.12 -10.86 37.90
N HIS A 323 -5.89 -11.09 38.37
CA HIS A 323 -4.84 -10.06 38.51
C HIS A 323 -4.15 -9.68 37.19
N LEU A 324 -4.30 -10.50 36.13
CA LEU A 324 -3.64 -10.26 34.86
C LEU A 324 -4.30 -9.13 34.07
N LYS A 325 -3.47 -8.39 33.32
CA LYS A 325 -3.96 -7.37 32.38
C LYS A 325 -4.67 -8.04 31.22
N LEU A 326 -5.68 -7.38 30.65
CA LEU A 326 -6.42 -7.88 29.49
C LEU A 326 -5.51 -8.18 28.29
N GLU A 327 -4.45 -7.40 28.12
CA GLU A 327 -3.43 -7.62 27.10
C GLU A 327 -2.70 -8.95 27.31
N ALA A 328 -2.28 -9.25 28.54
CA ALA A 328 -1.59 -10.50 28.87
C ALA A 328 -2.50 -11.71 28.64
N LEU A 329 -3.77 -11.62 29.04
CA LEU A 329 -4.76 -12.66 28.75
C LEU A 329 -5.00 -12.83 27.24
N GLY A 330 -4.96 -11.74 26.47
CA GLY A 330 -5.04 -11.78 25.01
C GLY A 330 -3.82 -12.48 24.39
N GLU A 331 -2.62 -12.17 24.87
CA GLU A 331 -1.38 -12.82 24.44
C GLU A 331 -1.37 -14.32 24.77
N GLU A 332 -1.77 -14.70 26.00
CA GLU A 332 -1.93 -16.10 26.40
C GLU A 332 -2.98 -16.85 25.57
N SER A 333 -3.97 -16.14 25.02
CA SER A 333 -4.97 -16.70 24.11
C SER A 333 -4.47 -16.81 22.66
N GLY A 334 -3.22 -16.45 22.39
CA GLY A 334 -2.56 -16.54 21.08
C GLY A 334 -2.69 -15.32 20.19
N PHE A 335 -3.19 -14.19 20.68
CA PHE A 335 -3.25 -12.97 19.86
C PHE A 335 -1.86 -12.31 19.74
N GLY A 336 -1.35 -12.16 18.52
CA GLY A 336 -0.08 -11.48 18.26
C GLY A 336 -0.10 -9.94 18.41
N SER A 337 -1.26 -9.34 18.73
CA SER A 337 -1.36 -7.91 19.04
C SER A 337 -2.67 -7.53 19.73
N LYS A 338 -2.63 -6.44 20.51
CA LYS A 338 -3.81 -5.82 21.14
C LYS A 338 -4.89 -5.41 20.13
N THR A 339 -4.50 -4.90 18.96
CA THR A 339 -5.44 -4.47 17.92
C THR A 339 -6.19 -5.66 17.33
N ALA A 340 -5.50 -6.76 17.03
CA ALA A 340 -6.12 -8.00 16.55
C ALA A 340 -7.12 -8.54 17.57
N PHE A 341 -6.68 -8.61 18.82
CA PHE A 341 -7.49 -9.08 19.94
C PHE A 341 -8.79 -8.29 20.09
N ASN A 342 -8.68 -6.96 20.25
CA ASN A 342 -9.85 -6.10 20.44
C ASN A 342 -10.82 -6.20 19.25
N ARG A 343 -10.30 -6.22 18.02
CA ARG A 343 -11.11 -6.30 16.80
C ARG A 343 -11.86 -7.62 16.72
N SER A 344 -11.16 -8.74 16.88
CA SER A 344 -11.75 -10.08 16.79
C SER A 344 -12.73 -10.33 17.94
N PHE A 345 -12.40 -9.92 19.16
CA PHE A 345 -13.27 -10.06 20.32
C PHE A 345 -14.56 -9.26 20.15
N LYS A 346 -14.48 -7.99 19.74
CA LYS A 346 -15.67 -7.16 19.47
C LYS A 346 -16.51 -7.71 18.32
N LYS A 347 -15.87 -8.16 17.23
CA LYS A 347 -16.56 -8.78 16.09
C LYS A 347 -17.36 -10.02 16.50
N LEU A 348 -16.80 -10.88 17.35
CA LEU A 348 -17.40 -12.15 17.74
C LEU A 348 -18.37 -12.07 18.93
N THR A 349 -18.22 -11.06 19.80
CA THR A 349 -19.01 -10.97 21.05
C THR A 349 -19.92 -9.75 21.11
N GLY A 350 -19.76 -8.78 20.21
CA GLY A 350 -20.46 -7.49 20.23
C GLY A 350 -19.94 -6.50 21.28
N LYS A 351 -19.07 -6.93 22.20
CA LYS A 351 -18.54 -6.11 23.31
C LYS A 351 -17.04 -5.97 23.22
N THR A 352 -16.48 -4.91 23.79
CA THR A 352 -15.02 -4.82 23.99
C THR A 352 -14.57 -5.77 25.11
N PRO A 353 -13.29 -6.22 25.13
CA PRO A 353 -12.79 -7.04 26.23
C PRO A 353 -12.97 -6.40 27.60
N THR A 354 -12.82 -5.08 27.69
CA THR A 354 -13.05 -4.31 28.92
C THR A 354 -14.51 -4.36 29.35
N GLU A 355 -15.45 -4.12 28.43
CA GLU A 355 -16.89 -4.24 28.71
C GLU A 355 -17.26 -5.65 29.17
N PHE A 356 -16.65 -6.68 28.56
CA PHE A 356 -16.89 -8.07 28.91
C PHE A 356 -16.33 -8.40 30.30
N ARG A 357 -15.14 -7.91 30.66
CA ARG A 357 -14.59 -8.09 32.01
C ARG A 357 -15.50 -7.47 33.05
N ASN A 358 -15.89 -6.22 32.85
CA ASN A 358 -16.71 -5.48 33.81
C ASN A 358 -18.09 -6.13 34.02
N SER A 359 -18.62 -6.86 33.03
CA SER A 359 -19.88 -7.60 33.19
C SER A 359 -19.75 -8.93 33.93
N HIS A 360 -18.55 -9.51 34.05
CA HIS A 360 -18.31 -10.80 34.71
C HIS A 360 -17.59 -10.65 36.06
N HIS A 361 -16.84 -9.57 36.23
CA HIS A 361 -16.16 -9.16 37.45
C HIS A 361 -16.35 -7.65 37.63
N PRO A 362 -17.46 -7.19 38.25
CA PRO A 362 -17.61 -5.78 38.57
C PRO A 362 -16.44 -5.37 39.47
N VAL A 363 -15.64 -4.44 38.99
CA VAL A 363 -14.60 -3.80 39.80
C VAL A 363 -15.36 -3.00 40.86
N ASN A 364 -15.33 -3.46 42.11
CA ASN A 364 -15.75 -2.66 43.26
C ASN A 364 -14.73 -1.55 43.51
#